data_AF-A0AAN7ZSS5-F1
#
_entry.id   AF-A0AAN7ZSS5-F1
#
_cell.length_a   1.000
_cell.length_b   1.000
_cell.length_c   1.000
_cell.angle_alpha   90.00
_cell.angle_beta   90.00
_cell.angle_gamma   90.00
#
_symmetry.space_group_name_H-M   'P 1'
#
loop_
_entity.id
_entity.type
_entity.pdbx_description
1 polymer ?
#
loop_
_entity_poly.entity_id
_entity_poly.type
_entity_poly.pdbx_seq_one_letter_code
_entity_poly.pdbx_strand_id
1 'polypeptide(L)'
;MRIVLLVGLYVFAVTSNEVPQAIRDEGERIISSFKNKCLEETKANPSLVENFESKLVFVEDEALKCYYHCIHKHLDVFNTNGEINAQKFTNKFPMVTSEISLKCLPKTIDKEGCERSFEMVKCAITALAV
;
A
#
# COMPACT_ATOMS: atom_id res chain seq x y z
N MET A 1 -55.00 -16.05 11.22
CA MET A 1 -54.34 -15.34 12.33
C MET A 1 -53.03 -14.81 11.81
N ARG A 2 -52.92 -13.48 11.70
CA ARG A 2 -51.77 -12.76 11.15
C ARG A 2 -50.61 -12.86 12.13
N ILE A 3 -49.50 -13.46 11.75
CA ILE A 3 -48.20 -13.24 12.41
C ILE A 3 -47.36 -12.44 11.42
N VAL A 4 -47.53 -11.12 11.51
CA VAL A 4 -46.61 -10.13 10.95
C VAL A 4 -45.64 -9.77 12.07
N LEU A 5 -44.40 -9.45 11.69
CA LEU A 5 -43.27 -8.96 12.51
C LEU A 5 -42.45 -10.07 13.18
N LEU A 6 -41.30 -10.39 12.60
CA LEU A 6 -40.01 -10.16 13.24
C LEU A 6 -38.95 -9.93 12.16
N VAL A 7 -38.62 -8.65 12.02
CA VAL A 7 -37.39 -8.06 11.52
C VAL A 7 -36.20 -9.03 11.57
N GLY A 8 -35.90 -9.65 10.44
CA GLY A 8 -34.62 -10.30 10.18
C GLY A 8 -33.70 -9.37 9.41
N LEU A 9 -33.44 -8.17 9.93
CA LEU A 9 -32.32 -7.33 9.47
C LEU A 9 -31.04 -8.04 9.92
N TYR A 10 -30.65 -9.07 9.20
CA TYR A 10 -29.29 -9.60 9.24
C TYR A 10 -28.42 -8.56 8.53
N VAL A 11 -28.08 -7.49 9.26
CA VAL A 11 -26.98 -6.61 8.85
C VAL A 11 -25.75 -7.49 8.98
N PHE A 12 -25.37 -8.16 7.89
CA PHE A 12 -24.00 -8.58 7.73
C PHE A 12 -23.19 -7.30 7.87
N ALA A 13 -22.57 -7.10 9.03
CA ALA A 13 -21.53 -6.10 9.18
C ALA A 13 -20.45 -6.50 8.17
N VAL A 14 -20.50 -5.92 6.97
CA VAL A 14 -19.40 -6.00 6.02
C VAL A 14 -18.27 -5.24 6.70
N THR A 15 -17.34 -5.97 7.31
CA THR A 15 -16.08 -5.39 7.77
C THR A 15 -15.30 -5.05 6.51
N SER A 16 -15.46 -3.82 6.04
CA SER A 16 -14.59 -3.29 4.99
C SER A 16 -13.20 -3.17 5.58
N ASN A 17 -12.26 -4.03 5.14
CA ASN A 17 -10.86 -3.90 5.50
C ASN A 17 -10.37 -2.56 4.93
N GLU A 18 -10.07 -1.60 5.79
CA GLU A 18 -9.56 -0.29 5.40
C GLU A 18 -8.28 0.00 6.17
N VAL A 19 -7.37 0.76 5.56
CA VAL A 19 -6.19 1.26 6.27
C VAL A 19 -6.64 2.39 7.21
N PRO A 20 -6.33 2.34 8.52
CA PRO A 20 -6.71 3.41 9.44
C PRO A 20 -6.24 4.79 8.96
N GLN A 21 -7.09 5.81 9.13
CA GLN A 21 -6.79 7.16 8.63
C GLN A 21 -5.44 7.70 9.11
N ALA A 22 -5.09 7.48 10.39
CA ALA A 22 -3.80 7.92 10.93
C ALA A 22 -2.59 7.32 10.19
N ILE A 23 -2.71 6.08 9.71
CA ILE A 23 -1.66 5.40 8.94
C ILE A 23 -1.57 5.98 7.53
N ARG A 24 -2.72 6.28 6.91
CA ARG A 24 -2.78 6.93 5.59
C ARG A 24 -2.18 8.34 5.64
N ASP A 25 -2.56 9.13 6.65
CA ASP A 25 -2.05 10.48 6.84
C ASP A 25 -0.52 10.48 7.05
N GLU A 26 0.00 9.50 7.81
CA GLU A 26 1.44 9.33 7.97
C GLU A 26 2.14 8.93 6.67
N GLY A 27 1.56 7.99 5.92
CA GLY A 27 2.05 7.61 4.59
C GLY A 27 2.14 8.81 3.65
N GLU A 28 1.07 9.60 3.58
CA GLU A 28 1.03 10.83 2.77
C GLU A 28 2.11 11.82 3.21
N ARG A 29 2.28 12.04 4.53
CA ARG A 29 3.36 12.91 5.04
C ARG A 29 4.73 12.49 4.54
N ILE A 30 5.04 11.19 4.59
CA ILE A 30 6.34 10.63 4.17
C ILE A 30 6.57 10.83 2.67
N ILE A 31 5.55 10.63 1.83
CA ILE A 31 5.71 10.60 0.36
C ILE A 31 5.38 11.94 -0.33
N SER A 32 4.74 12.88 0.36
CA SER A 32 4.22 14.15 -0.19
C SER A 32 5.25 14.93 -1.02
N SER A 33 6.50 14.97 -0.59
CA SER A 33 7.60 15.66 -1.29
C SER A 33 7.92 15.07 -2.67
N PHE A 34 7.53 13.81 -2.92
CA PHE A 34 7.84 13.07 -4.13
C PHE A 34 6.60 12.71 -4.95
N LYS A 35 5.40 12.82 -4.38
CA LYS A 35 4.13 12.42 -4.99
C LYS A 35 3.92 13.03 -6.38
N ASN A 36 3.95 14.36 -6.50
CA ASN A 36 3.73 15.04 -7.77
C ASN A 36 4.80 14.69 -8.81
N LYS A 37 6.06 14.61 -8.38
CA LYS A 37 7.18 14.25 -9.25
C LYS A 37 7.01 12.83 -9.80
N CYS A 38 6.71 11.85 -8.95
CA CYS A 38 6.55 10.48 -9.38
C CYS A 38 5.29 10.28 -10.22
N LEU A 39 4.19 11.01 -9.95
CA LEU A 39 3.02 11.03 -10.84
C LEU A 39 3.40 11.56 -12.24
N GLU A 40 4.18 12.64 -12.31
CA GLU A 40 4.60 13.23 -13.58
C GLU A 40 5.55 12.32 -14.36
N GLU A 41 6.53 11.70 -13.70
CA GLU A 41 7.50 10.81 -14.34
C GLU A 41 6.86 9.54 -14.89
N THR A 42 5.95 8.95 -14.13
CA THR A 42 5.38 7.63 -14.44
C THR A 42 4.08 7.72 -15.22
N LYS A 43 3.44 8.90 -15.23
CA LYS A 43 2.08 9.11 -15.76
C LYS A 43 1.03 8.25 -15.06
N ALA A 44 1.29 7.82 -13.82
CA ALA A 44 0.32 7.07 -13.02
C ALA A 44 -0.95 7.89 -12.80
N ASN A 45 -2.09 7.21 -12.88
CA ASN A 45 -3.38 7.84 -12.62
C ASN A 45 -3.53 8.11 -11.11
N PRO A 46 -3.70 9.37 -10.67
CA PRO A 46 -3.85 9.70 -9.25
C PRO A 46 -4.99 8.97 -8.56
N SER A 47 -6.08 8.67 -9.28
CA SER A 47 -7.20 7.90 -8.73
C SER A 47 -6.85 6.44 -8.45
N LEU A 48 -5.91 5.85 -9.20
CA LEU A 48 -5.43 4.50 -8.93
C LEU A 48 -4.53 4.47 -7.68
N VAL A 49 -3.69 5.49 -7.49
CA VAL A 49 -2.89 5.65 -6.26
C VAL A 49 -3.80 5.79 -5.05
N GLU A 50 -4.80 6.68 -5.11
CA GLU A 50 -5.76 6.88 -4.02
C GLU A 50 -6.51 5.58 -3.71
N ASN A 51 -7.04 4.89 -4.73
CA ASN A 51 -7.76 3.63 -4.52
C ASN A 51 -6.87 2.51 -3.95
N PHE A 52 -5.58 2.50 -4.31
CA PHE A 52 -4.60 1.56 -3.76
C PHE A 52 -4.36 1.82 -2.26
N GLU A 53 -4.19 3.09 -1.89
CA GLU A 53 -3.81 3.50 -0.52
C GLU A 53 -5.00 3.51 0.45
N SER A 54 -6.19 3.90 0.01
CA SER A 54 -7.36 4.06 0.88
C SER A 54 -8.39 2.93 0.78
N LYS A 55 -8.46 2.21 -0.35
CA LYS A 55 -9.53 1.22 -0.60
C LYS A 55 -9.03 -0.20 -0.84
N LEU A 56 -7.71 -0.43 -0.74
CA LEU A 56 -7.08 -1.74 -1.02
C LEU A 56 -7.42 -2.29 -2.41
N VAL A 57 -7.66 -1.41 -3.39
CA VAL A 57 -7.95 -1.82 -4.76
C VAL A 57 -6.64 -1.92 -5.54
N PHE A 58 -6.18 -3.15 -5.72
CA PHE A 58 -4.92 -3.44 -6.40
C PHE A 58 -5.17 -3.71 -7.90
N VAL A 59 -4.96 -2.68 -8.71
CA VAL A 59 -4.98 -2.79 -10.17
C VAL A 59 -3.56 -3.06 -10.67
N GLU A 60 -3.41 -4.04 -11.55
CA GLU A 60 -2.15 -4.39 -12.21
C GLU A 60 -1.83 -3.38 -13.34
N ASP A 61 -1.62 -2.11 -12.96
CA ASP A 61 -1.27 -1.01 -13.87
C ASP A 61 0.23 -0.70 -13.79
N GLU A 62 0.92 -0.70 -14.93
CA GLU A 62 2.38 -0.55 -14.98
C GLU A 62 2.83 0.83 -14.47
N ALA A 63 2.09 1.89 -14.81
CA ALA A 63 2.43 3.23 -14.35
C ALA A 63 2.29 3.34 -12.82
N LEU A 64 1.24 2.75 -12.25
CA LEU A 64 1.06 2.64 -10.79
C LEU A 64 2.19 1.86 -10.10
N LYS A 65 2.61 0.73 -10.68
CA LYS A 65 3.75 -0.04 -10.14
C LYS A 65 5.02 0.81 -10.13
N CYS A 66 5.28 1.50 -11.23
CA CYS A 66 6.45 2.36 -11.34
C CYS A 66 6.36 3.62 -10.49
N TYR A 67 5.16 4.11 -10.15
CA TYR A 67 4.96 5.17 -9.18
C TYR A 67 5.54 4.79 -7.82
N TYR A 68 5.21 3.61 -7.30
CA TYR A 68 5.78 3.14 -6.03
C TYR A 68 7.29 2.91 -6.11
N HIS A 69 7.80 2.45 -7.25
CA HIS A 69 9.25 2.34 -7.44
C HIS A 69 9.97 3.69 -7.44
N CYS A 70 9.38 4.71 -8.07
CA CYS A 70 9.89 6.08 -8.03
C CYS A 70 9.95 6.61 -6.59
N ILE A 71 8.88 6.42 -5.81
CA ILE A 71 8.85 6.81 -4.39
C ILE A 71 9.95 6.09 -3.60
N HIS A 72 10.06 4.77 -3.75
CA HIS A 72 11.08 3.98 -3.06
C HIS A 72 12.52 4.40 -3.42
N LYS A 73 12.77 4.75 -4.68
CA LYS A 73 14.06 5.28 -5.13
C LYS A 73 14.39 6.60 -4.43
N HIS A 74 13.41 7.51 -4.37
CA HIS A 74 13.59 8.79 -3.71
C HIS A 74 13.80 8.69 -2.20
N LEU A 75 13.23 7.66 -1.58
CA LEU A 75 13.40 7.38 -0.16
C LEU A 75 14.66 6.53 0.15
N ASP A 76 15.44 6.14 -0.86
CA ASP A 76 16.64 5.29 -0.76
C ASP A 76 16.39 3.99 0.04
N VAL A 77 15.26 3.31 -0.18
CA VAL A 77 14.93 2.09 0.58
C VAL A 77 15.55 0.82 0.00
N PHE A 78 16.33 0.91 -1.08
CA PHE A 78 16.97 -0.23 -1.72
C PHE A 78 18.39 -0.48 -1.20
N ASN A 79 18.82 -1.74 -1.30
CA ASN A 79 20.20 -2.17 -1.30
C ASN A 79 20.87 -1.86 -2.65
N THR A 80 22.19 -1.99 -2.71
CA THR A 80 22.97 -1.79 -3.95
C THR A 80 22.63 -2.79 -5.06
N ASN A 81 22.13 -3.97 -4.71
CA ASN A 81 21.64 -5.00 -5.64
C ASN A 81 20.19 -4.75 -6.12
N GLY A 82 19.56 -3.65 -5.70
CA GLY A 82 18.18 -3.30 -6.07
C GLY A 82 17.09 -3.99 -5.24
N GLU A 83 17.44 -4.87 -4.30
CA GLU A 83 16.48 -5.46 -3.35
C GLU A 83 16.06 -4.43 -2.31
N ILE A 84 14.88 -4.61 -1.72
CA ILE A 84 14.41 -3.72 -0.65
C ILE A 84 15.20 -4.03 0.63
N ASN A 85 15.77 -3.00 1.24
CA ASN A 85 16.41 -3.12 2.54
C ASN A 85 15.35 -2.98 3.64
N ALA A 86 15.09 -4.05 4.38
CA ALA A 86 14.08 -4.09 5.44
C ALA A 86 14.21 -2.91 6.41
N GLN A 87 15.44 -2.65 6.89
CA GLN A 87 15.72 -1.64 7.89
C GLN A 87 15.54 -0.23 7.34
N LYS A 88 16.06 0.05 6.14
CA LYS A 88 15.85 1.36 5.50
C LYS A 88 14.36 1.59 5.24
N PHE A 89 13.64 0.56 4.81
CA PHE A 89 12.20 0.64 4.58
C PHE A 89 11.43 0.99 5.86
N THR A 90 11.65 0.24 6.95
CA THR A 90 10.98 0.51 8.24
C THR A 90 11.39 1.85 8.85
N ASN A 91 12.62 2.31 8.60
CA ASN A 91 13.07 3.63 9.05
C ASN A 91 12.35 4.77 8.32
N LYS A 92 11.95 4.55 7.06
CA LYS A 92 11.19 5.54 6.27
C LYS A 92 9.69 5.45 6.53
N PHE A 93 9.19 4.23 6.75
CA PHE A 93 7.79 3.93 6.99
C PHE A 93 7.60 3.29 8.37
N PRO A 94 7.63 4.09 9.47
CA PRO A 94 7.62 3.57 10.84
C PRO A 94 6.31 2.86 11.21
N MET A 95 5.22 3.10 10.47
CA MET A 95 3.99 2.30 10.59
C MET A 95 4.18 0.85 10.16
N VAL A 96 5.11 0.59 9.23
CA VAL A 96 5.48 -0.77 8.82
C VAL A 96 6.51 -1.28 9.82
N THR A 97 6.06 -2.10 10.77
CA THR A 97 6.95 -2.71 11.76
C THR A 97 7.95 -3.65 11.10
N SER A 98 9.05 -3.97 11.79
CA SER A 98 9.99 -4.99 11.32
C SER A 98 9.31 -6.34 11.06
N GLU A 99 8.29 -6.68 11.85
CA GLU A 99 7.49 -7.90 11.62
C GLU A 99 6.76 -7.86 10.28
N ILE A 100 6.06 -6.75 9.96
CA ILE A 100 5.38 -6.59 8.67
C ILE A 100 6.40 -6.61 7.52
N SER A 101 7.51 -5.90 7.67
CA SER A 101 8.57 -5.84 6.66
C SER A 101 9.14 -7.23 6.36
N LEU A 102 9.46 -8.02 7.40
CA LEU A 102 9.97 -9.39 7.26
C LEU A 102 8.93 -10.34 6.64
N LYS A 103 7.63 -10.13 6.91
CA LYS A 103 6.54 -10.88 6.27
C LYS A 103 6.41 -10.55 4.78
N CYS A 104 6.71 -9.31 4.38
CA CYS A 104 6.52 -8.83 3.02
C CYS A 104 7.72 -9.05 2.10
N LEU A 105 8.95 -8.98 2.61
CA LEU A 105 10.17 -9.16 1.81
C LEU A 105 10.19 -10.45 0.95
N PRO A 106 9.77 -11.63 1.45
CA PRO A 106 9.74 -12.85 0.63
C PRO A 106 8.89 -12.75 -0.64
N LYS A 107 7.91 -11.84 -0.70
CA LYS A 107 7.05 -11.61 -1.88
C LYS A 107 7.73 -10.78 -2.97
N THR A 108 8.94 -10.32 -2.72
CA THR A 108 9.68 -9.36 -3.57
C THR A 108 10.92 -9.98 -4.22
N ILE A 109 11.29 -11.20 -3.81
CA ILE A 109 12.56 -11.86 -4.17
C ILE A 109 12.66 -12.14 -5.67
N ASP A 110 11.57 -12.57 -6.30
CA ASP A 110 11.49 -12.91 -7.73
C ASP A 110 11.04 -11.72 -8.61
N LYS A 111 10.88 -10.53 -8.01
CA LYS A 111 10.38 -9.33 -8.67
C LYS A 111 11.50 -8.31 -8.83
N GLU A 112 11.43 -7.48 -9.87
CA GLU A 112 12.40 -6.42 -10.11
C GLU A 112 11.71 -5.06 -10.26
N GLY A 113 12.45 -3.97 -10.02
CA GLY A 113 12.02 -2.60 -10.31
C GLY A 113 10.61 -2.22 -9.81
N CYS A 114 9.72 -1.92 -10.78
CA CYS A 114 8.34 -1.50 -10.55
C CYS A 114 7.53 -2.58 -9.82
N GLU A 115 7.61 -3.81 -10.29
CA GLU A 115 6.92 -4.97 -9.70
C GLU A 115 7.36 -5.24 -8.27
N ARG A 116 8.67 -5.15 -7.99
CA ARG A 116 9.24 -5.34 -6.64
C ARG A 116 8.64 -4.33 -5.65
N SER A 117 8.56 -3.08 -6.08
CA SER A 117 8.08 -1.99 -5.24
C SER A 117 6.58 -2.11 -4.98
N PHE A 118 5.82 -2.43 -6.02
CA PHE A 118 4.38 -2.65 -5.93
C PHE A 118 4.02 -3.77 -4.96
N GLU A 119 4.67 -4.93 -5.06
CA GLU A 119 4.38 -6.07 -4.18
C GLU A 119 4.75 -5.79 -2.71
N MET A 120 5.82 -5.01 -2.47
CA MET A 120 6.16 -4.58 -1.12
C MET A 120 5.07 -3.67 -0.51
N VAL A 121 4.66 -2.62 -1.22
CA VAL A 121 3.65 -1.69 -0.69
C VAL A 121 2.31 -2.39 -0.55
N LYS A 122 1.89 -3.19 -1.53
CA LYS A 122 0.66 -3.99 -1.50
C LYS A 122 0.62 -4.89 -0.27
N CYS A 123 1.70 -5.60 0.02
CA CYS A 123 1.80 -6.44 1.21
C CYS A 123 1.74 -5.62 2.50
N ALA A 124 2.51 -4.52 2.59
CA ALA A 124 2.59 -3.70 3.79
C ALA A 124 1.24 -3.04 4.11
N ILE A 125 0.60 -2.43 3.11
CA ILE A 125 -0.72 -1.81 3.22
C ILE A 125 -1.79 -2.84 3.59
N THR A 126 -1.75 -4.05 2.99
CA THR A 126 -2.67 -5.13 3.36
C THR A 126 -2.49 -5.56 4.82
N ALA A 127 -1.26 -5.58 5.33
CA ALA A 127 -0.97 -5.94 6.72
C ALA A 127 -1.37 -4.84 7.73
N LEU A 128 -1.56 -3.61 7.27
CA LEU A 128 -1.97 -2.46 8.07
C LEU A 128 -3.49 -2.23 8.09
N ALA A 129 -4.22 -2.91 7.22
CA ALA A 129 -5.67 -2.84 7.18
C ALA A 129 -6.31 -3.58 8.38
N VAL A 130 -7.41 -3.02 8.89
CA VAL A 130 -8.17 -3.54 10.04
C VAL A 130 -9.66 -3.65 9.73
#